data_AF-A0AAW2YBG4-F1
#
_entry.id   AF-A0AAW2YBG4-F1
#
_cell.length_a   1.000
_cell.length_b   1.000
_cell.length_c   1.000
_cell.angle_alpha   90.00
_cell.angle_beta   90.00
_cell.angle_gamma   90.00
#
_symmetry.space_group_name_H-M   'P 1'
#
loop_
_entity.id
_entity.type
_entity.pdbx_description
1 polymer ?
#
loop_
_entity_poly.entity_id
_entity_poly.type
_entity_poly.pdbx_seq_one_letter_code
_entity_poly.pdbx_strand_id
1 'polypeptide(L)'
;MLAAYVDIFAWTPHDLEGIDPRFITHHLNIDPNIKSVKQKKRHFGPEKDKIIQAEVDKLMAAGHIEEIQFPEWLSNVVLMPKPRGSDNVHRLPGP
;
A
#
# COMPACT_ATOMS: atom_id res chain seq x y z
N MET A 1 -21.67 21.86 2.30
CA MET A 1 -22.45 20.82 3.02
C MET A 1 -21.58 19.66 3.50
N LEU A 2 -20.51 19.23 2.77
CA LEU A 2 -19.56 18.20 3.24
C LEU A 2 -18.41 18.73 4.13
N ALA A 3 -18.03 20.00 4.00
CA ALA A 3 -16.94 20.62 4.78
C ALA A 3 -17.24 20.78 6.29
N ALA A 4 -18.44 20.40 6.74
CA ALA A 4 -18.79 20.38 8.17
C ALA A 4 -18.51 19.03 8.83
N TYR A 5 -18.12 18.00 8.05
CA TYR A 5 -17.87 16.62 8.51
C TYR A 5 -16.45 16.19 8.14
N VAL A 6 -15.49 17.09 8.35
CA VAL A 6 -14.07 16.86 8.02
C VAL A 6 -13.49 15.72 8.85
N ASP A 7 -14.04 15.50 10.04
CA ASP A 7 -13.70 14.47 11.02
C ASP A 7 -14.37 13.10 10.77
N ILE A 8 -15.39 13.03 9.91
CA ILE A 8 -16.09 11.77 9.60
C ILE A 8 -15.46 11.03 8.43
N PHE A 9 -14.86 11.75 7.49
CA PHE A 9 -14.31 11.18 6.26
C PHE A 9 -12.79 11.21 6.25
N ALA A 10 -12.19 10.17 5.68
CA ALA A 10 -10.76 10.16 5.41
C ALA A 10 -10.47 10.88 4.08
N TRP A 11 -9.97 12.12 4.17
CA TRP A 11 -9.60 12.94 3.02
C TRP A 11 -8.16 12.71 2.59
N THR A 12 -7.30 12.38 3.56
CA THR A 12 -5.90 12.03 3.37
C THR A 12 -5.63 10.59 3.82
N PRO A 13 -4.53 9.97 3.37
CA PRO A 13 -4.12 8.67 3.89
C PRO A 13 -3.90 8.67 5.41
N HIS A 14 -3.49 9.80 6.01
CA HIS A 14 -3.29 9.89 7.46
C HIS A 14 -4.62 9.83 8.22
N ASP A 15 -5.71 10.28 7.60
CA ASP A 15 -7.04 10.27 8.21
C ASP A 15 -7.62 8.85 8.30
N LEU A 16 -7.01 7.86 7.63
CA LEU A 16 -7.31 6.43 7.82
C LEU A 16 -6.60 5.93 9.08
N GLU A 17 -6.85 6.55 10.22
CA GLU A 17 -6.44 6.01 11.51
C GLU A 17 -7.27 4.74 11.75
N GLY A 18 -6.65 3.60 11.48
CA GLY A 18 -7.24 2.30 11.77
C GLY A 18 -7.51 2.12 13.27
N ILE A 19 -8.14 1.01 13.62
CA ILE A 19 -8.24 0.63 15.03
C ILE A 19 -6.84 0.27 15.53
N ASP A 20 -6.43 0.83 16.66
CA ASP A 20 -5.13 0.57 17.25
C ASP A 20 -4.92 -0.96 17.41
N PRO A 21 -3.83 -1.52 16.84
CA PRO A 21 -3.57 -2.96 16.84
C PRO A 21 -3.57 -3.60 18.24
N ARG A 22 -3.29 -2.82 19.29
CA ARG A 22 -3.33 -3.28 20.69
C ARG A 22 -4.74 -3.66 21.15
N PHE A 23 -5.77 -3.09 20.53
CA PHE A 23 -7.17 -3.40 20.82
C PHE A 23 -7.68 -4.56 19.98
N ILE A 24 -7.43 -4.54 18.68
CA ILE A 24 -7.82 -5.61 17.78
C ILE A 24 -6.85 -5.72 16.61
N THR A 25 -6.39 -6.93 16.34
CA THR A 25 -5.57 -7.25 15.17
C THR A 25 -6.18 -8.43 14.43
N HIS A 26 -6.18 -8.37 13.10
CA HIS A 26 -6.61 -9.49 12.28
C HIS A 26 -5.45 -10.46 12.07
N HIS A 27 -5.69 -11.73 12.35
CA HIS A 27 -4.77 -12.81 12.02
C HIS A 27 -5.28 -13.55 10.77
N LEU A 28 -4.39 -13.72 9.79
CA LEU A 28 -4.71 -14.55 8.63
C LEU A 28 -4.70 -16.02 9.06
N ASN A 29 -5.82 -16.72 8.86
CA ASN A 29 -5.94 -18.14 9.17
C ASN A 29 -5.33 -18.99 8.05
N ILE A 30 -4.00 -19.15 8.06
CA ILE A 30 -3.25 -19.95 7.08
C ILE A 30 -3.07 -21.38 7.61
N ASP A 31 -3.20 -22.38 6.73
CA ASP A 31 -2.81 -23.76 7.06
C ASP A 31 -1.31 -23.83 7.40
N PRO A 32 -0.92 -24.28 8.61
CA PRO A 32 0.48 -24.35 9.04
C PRO A 32 1.37 -25.23 8.16
N ASN A 33 0.79 -26.13 7.35
CA ASN A 33 1.54 -27.01 6.47
C ASN A 33 1.91 -26.34 5.13
N ILE A 34 1.41 -25.13 4.85
CA ILE A 34 1.72 -24.41 3.61
C ILE A 34 3.13 -23.82 3.71
N LYS A 35 3.95 -24.14 2.71
CA LYS A 35 5.28 -23.56 2.58
C LYS A 35 5.20 -22.09 2.17
N SER A 36 5.96 -21.25 2.86
CA SER A 36 6.12 -19.84 2.52
C SER A 36 6.70 -19.65 1.12
N VAL A 37 6.22 -18.65 0.39
CA VAL A 37 6.68 -18.33 -0.97
C VAL A 37 7.36 -16.97 -1.01
N LYS A 38 8.61 -16.94 -1.50
CA LYS A 38 9.32 -15.71 -1.85
C LYS A 38 9.36 -15.55 -3.36
N GLN A 39 8.54 -14.66 -3.90
CA GLN A 39 8.57 -14.33 -5.31
C GLN A 39 9.86 -13.58 -5.66
N LYS A 40 10.48 -13.95 -6.78
CA LYS A 40 11.65 -13.24 -7.31
C LYS A 40 11.27 -11.80 -7.64
N LYS A 41 12.07 -10.83 -7.15
CA LYS A 41 11.87 -9.39 -7.41
C LYS A 41 11.76 -9.13 -8.91
N ARG A 42 10.70 -8.45 -9.32
CA ARG A 42 10.50 -7.97 -10.70
C ARG A 42 11.18 -6.62 -10.91
N HIS A 43 11.82 -6.45 -12.07
CA HIS A 43 12.34 -5.16 -12.50
C HIS A 43 11.29 -4.45 -13.37
N PHE A 44 10.96 -3.19 -13.04
CA PHE A 44 9.94 -2.41 -13.76
C PHE A 44 10.52 -1.30 -14.64
N GLY A 45 11.80 -0.99 -14.47
CA GLY A 45 12.47 0.11 -15.16
C GLY A 45 12.30 1.44 -14.40
N PRO A 46 13.16 2.42 -14.68
CA PRO A 46 13.38 3.58 -13.81
C PRO A 46 12.15 4.48 -13.62
N GLU A 47 11.30 4.62 -14.63
CA GLU A 47 10.08 5.43 -14.53
C GLU A 47 9.05 4.80 -13.59
N LYS A 48 8.83 3.50 -13.73
CA LYS A 48 7.90 2.74 -12.90
C LYS A 48 8.42 2.57 -11.48
N ASP A 49 9.73 2.38 -11.32
CA ASP A 49 10.37 2.29 -10.00
C ASP A 49 10.19 3.59 -9.20
N LYS A 50 10.24 4.77 -9.86
CA LYS A 50 9.93 6.06 -9.20
C LYS A 50 8.49 6.15 -8.70
N ILE A 51 7.53 5.65 -9.47
CA ILE A 51 6.11 5.63 -9.09
C ILE A 51 5.89 4.70 -7.89
N ILE A 52 6.51 3.52 -7.92
CA ILE A 52 6.47 2.56 -6.80
C ILE A 52 7.07 3.22 -5.55
N GLN A 53 8.25 3.83 -5.67
CA GLN A 53 8.92 4.45 -4.52
C GLN A 53 8.06 5.58 -3.91
N ALA A 54 7.49 6.46 -4.73
CA ALA A 54 6.65 7.55 -4.24
C ALA A 54 5.41 7.06 -3.47
N GLU A 55 4.77 5.97 -3.93
CA GLU A 55 3.63 5.40 -3.22
C GLU A 55 4.07 4.68 -1.93
N VAL A 56 5.21 3.98 -1.95
CA VAL A 56 5.79 3.35 -0.75
C VAL A 56 6.11 4.41 0.31
N ASP A 57 6.77 5.50 -0.06
CA ASP A 57 7.12 6.59 0.85
C ASP A 57 5.87 7.23 1.47
N LYS A 58 4.81 7.40 0.67
CA LYS A 58 3.51 7.93 1.12
C LYS A 58 2.82 6.99 2.11
N LEU A 59 2.77 5.69 1.82
CA LEU A 59 2.17 4.70 2.71
C LEU A 59 2.97 4.54 4.01
N MET A 60 4.29 4.66 3.91
CA MET A 60 5.18 4.65 5.07
C MET A 60 4.98 5.90 5.93
N ALA A 61 4.94 7.09 5.34
CA ALA A 61 4.68 8.33 6.09
C ALA A 61 3.34 8.30 6.85
N ALA A 62 2.32 7.64 6.28
CA ALA A 62 1.02 7.44 6.91
C ALA A 62 1.00 6.33 7.99
N GLY A 63 2.06 5.55 8.15
CA GLY A 63 2.13 4.44 9.12
C GLY A 63 1.37 3.18 8.70
N HIS A 64 0.95 3.07 7.43
CA HIS A 64 0.14 1.93 6.93
C HIS A 64 0.95 0.68 6.59
N ILE A 65 2.24 0.87 6.31
CA ILE A 65 3.20 -0.21 6.06
C ILE A 65 4.43 0.03 6.92
N GLU A 66 5.25 -1.00 7.12
CA GLU A 66 6.51 -0.90 7.84
C GLU A 66 7.57 -1.80 7.18
N GLU A 67 8.84 -1.55 7.49
CA GLU A 67 9.94 -2.38 7.02
C GLU A 67 10.04 -3.65 7.86
N ILE A 68 10.10 -4.81 7.20
CA ILE A 68 10.30 -6.11 7.85
C ILE A 68 11.63 -6.74 7.45
N GLN A 69 12.34 -7.28 8.44
CA GLN A 69 13.60 -7.98 8.22
C GLN A 69 13.36 -9.49 7.97
N PHE A 70 14.04 -10.03 6.97
CA PHE A 70 14.03 -11.46 6.61
C PHE A 70 12.63 -12.09 6.42
N PRO A 71 11.73 -11.53 5.59
CA PRO A 71 10.38 -12.06 5.44
C PRO A 71 10.40 -13.46 4.82
N GLU A 72 9.57 -14.37 5.35
CA GLU A 72 9.34 -15.70 4.77
C GLU A 72 8.46 -15.65 3.53
N TRP A 73 7.55 -14.68 3.48
CA TRP A 73 6.61 -14.43 2.40
C TRP A 73 6.97 -13.14 1.66
N LEU A 74 7.11 -13.19 0.34
CA LEU A 74 7.37 -12.01 -0.47
C LEU A 74 6.56 -12.06 -1.76
N SER A 75 5.71 -11.05 -1.99
CA SER A 75 4.99 -10.87 -3.26
C SER A 75 5.55 -9.67 -4.03
N ASN A 76 5.53 -9.74 -5.35
CA ASN A 76 5.84 -8.60 -6.19
C ASN A 76 4.71 -7.58 -6.19
N VAL A 77 5.06 -6.30 -6.26
CA VAL A 77 4.10 -5.21 -6.51
C VAL A 77 3.56 -5.30 -7.94
N VAL A 78 2.31 -4.90 -8.13
CA VAL A 78 1.68 -4.84 -9.46
C VAL A 78 1.21 -3.41 -9.70
N LEU A 79 1.70 -2.81 -10.78
CA LEU A 79 1.31 -1.49 -11.22
C LEU A 79 0.07 -1.58 -12.10
N MET A 80 -0.98 -0.86 -11.73
CA MET A 80 -2.23 -0.80 -12.49
C MET A 80 -2.51 0.64 -12.95
N PRO A 81 -2.81 0.88 -14.24
CA PRO A 81 -3.24 2.19 -14.70
C PRO A 81 -4.55 2.59 -14.02
N LYS A 82 -4.56 3.76 -13.40
CA LYS A 82 -5.78 4.31 -12.81
C LYS A 82 -6.60 5.05 -13.89
N PRO A 83 -7.93 4.90 -13.93
CA PRO A 83 -8.77 5.66 -14.85
C PRO A 83 -8.59 7.16 -14.71
N ARG A 84 -8.71 7.90 -15.82
CA ARG A 84 -8.58 9.36 -15.84
C ARG A 84 -9.66 9.99 -14.96
N GLY A 85 -9.29 10.94 -14.11
CA GLY A 85 -10.20 11.65 -13.19
C GLY A 85 -10.07 11.26 -11.72
N SER A 86 -9.18 10.33 -11.38
CA SER A 86 -8.80 10.05 -10.00
C SER A 86 -7.43 10.66 -9.72
N ASP A 87 -7.38 11.64 -8.83
CA ASP A 87 -6.16 12.38 -8.53
C ASP A 87 -5.15 11.48 -7.83
N ASN A 88 -4.20 10.98 -8.61
CA ASN A 88 -2.90 10.49 -8.15
C ASN A 88 -1.86 11.16 -9.07
N VAL A 89 -0.92 11.88 -8.44
CA VAL A 89 0.09 12.72 -9.11
C VAL A 89 1.08 11.89 -9.95
N HIS A 90 1.16 10.59 -9.69
CA HIS A 90 2.06 9.65 -10.36
C HIS A 90 1.28 8.69 -11.26
N ARG A 91 0.98 9.13 -12.48
CA ARG A 91 0.36 8.29 -13.52
C ARG A 91 1.44 7.41 -14.16
N LEU A 92 1.08 6.15 -14.42
CA LEU A 92 1.86 5.32 -15.33
C LEU A 92 1.81 5.96 -16.72
N PRO A 93 2.92 5.95 -17.47
CA PRO A 93 2.89 6.28 -18.88
C PRO A 93 1.90 5.34 -19.56
N GLY A 94 1.05 5.90 -20.43
CA GLY A 94 0.15 5.11 -21.26
C GLY A 94 0.93 4.18 -22.21
N PRO A 95 0.25 3.20 -22.83
CA PRO A 95 0.82 2.51 -23.98
C PRO A 95 1.15 3.49 -25.11
#